data_AF-A0A7J2SA30-F1
#
_entry.id   AF-A0A7J2SA30-F1
#
_cell.length_a   1.000
_cell.length_b   1.000
_cell.length_c   1.000
_cell.angle_alpha   90.00
_cell.angle_beta   90.00
_cell.angle_gamma   90.00
#
_symmetry.space_group_name_H-M   'P 1'
#
loop_
_entity.id
_entity.type
_entity.pdbx_description
1 polymer ?
#
loop_
_entity_poly.entity_id
_entity_poly.type
_entity_poly.pdbx_seq_one_letter_code
_entity_poly.pdbx_strand_id
1 'polypeptide(L)'
;MKDKTLAIIVIMLTMVLALMIIANIYPFKKESTPYKENAIPIADFSYLPKLVMFRDERINFIDNSSDRDGEIVEWRWDFDNDGIIDSTEQNPSYRYTKAGTYIVNLTVVDDDGAVSYCEKEIEVYNLGVLVIAHGFPGRWSRSVISCVSKVSLPVPVEVGFLEYVPWKSIRNAFEKLKEQDVDRIIAIPLFVCGNSTHTPEIYEALEKLETDLQIFCTSSLGDHSLLVDIFIDYGKMLCEDDPRNPFDRKVDPKDATLIFYGHGDPGDYGRNWISLAESIKEEIEKRSVFKEVKYCFMHGKGLRKAVKEAKGHPLVVPWFVARSVFSELPIRIVLRGYLITGRCEYNSKYLVDHPNIPRWIEMQFYNYKNVIMWSNYHVMEGKVLT
;
A
#
# COMPACT_ATOMS: atom_id res chain seq x y z
N MET A 1 -8.52 81.38 73.98
CA MET A 1 -8.18 80.90 72.62
C MET A 1 -6.79 80.25 72.53
N LYS A 2 -5.78 80.64 73.31
CA LYS A 2 -4.41 80.08 73.22
C LYS A 2 -4.27 78.61 73.68
N ASP A 3 -4.99 78.17 74.71
CA ASP A 3 -4.82 76.80 75.25
C ASP A 3 -5.36 75.68 74.36
N LYS A 4 -6.45 75.92 73.61
CA LYS A 4 -7.02 74.90 72.71
C LYS A 4 -6.10 74.65 71.51
N THR A 5 -5.42 75.68 71.01
CA THR A 5 -4.48 75.57 69.89
C THR A 5 -3.23 74.80 70.31
N LEU A 6 -2.71 75.03 71.52
CA LEU A 6 -1.54 74.32 72.04
C LEU A 6 -1.84 72.82 72.26
N ALA A 7 -3.02 72.49 72.79
CA ALA A 7 -3.45 71.10 72.96
C ALA A 7 -3.57 70.35 71.63
N ILE A 8 -4.10 70.98 70.59
CA ILE A 8 -4.20 70.38 69.24
C ILE A 8 -2.81 70.14 68.63
N ILE A 9 -1.89 71.09 68.78
CA ILE A 9 -0.51 70.96 68.27
C ILE A 9 0.22 69.81 68.98
N VAL A 10 0.07 69.68 70.30
CA VAL A 10 0.68 68.58 71.07
C VAL A 10 0.09 67.23 70.64
N ILE A 11 -1.23 67.13 70.47
CA ILE A 11 -1.88 65.89 69.99
C ILE A 11 -1.38 65.53 68.60
N MET A 12 -1.32 66.49 67.67
CA MET A 12 -0.77 66.24 66.32
C MET A 12 0.69 65.79 66.36
N LEU A 13 1.54 66.44 67.18
CA LEU A 13 2.94 66.05 67.33
C LEU A 13 3.08 64.64 67.90
N THR A 14 2.27 64.28 68.90
CA THR A 14 2.29 62.91 69.46
C THR A 14 1.79 61.87 68.46
N MET A 15 0.80 62.19 67.61
CA MET A 15 0.35 61.28 66.55
C MET A 15 1.39 61.12 65.44
N VAL A 16 2.06 62.19 65.03
CA VAL A 16 3.15 62.12 64.03
C VAL A 16 4.34 61.33 64.59
N LEU A 17 4.69 61.55 65.86
CA LEU A 17 5.76 60.78 66.52
C LEU A 17 5.37 59.30 66.64
N ALA A 18 4.12 58.99 67.00
CA ALA A 18 3.62 57.62 67.03
C ALA A 18 3.62 56.96 65.65
N LEU A 19 3.23 57.68 64.59
CA LEU A 19 3.29 57.20 63.21
C LEU A 19 4.73 56.97 62.75
N MET A 20 5.66 57.85 63.10
CA MET A 20 7.08 57.66 62.80
C MET A 20 7.66 56.47 63.56
N ILE A 21 7.29 56.27 64.83
CA ILE A 21 7.69 55.11 65.63
C ILE A 21 7.11 53.82 65.04
N ILE A 22 5.83 53.81 64.63
CA ILE A 22 5.20 52.67 63.97
C ILE A 22 5.88 52.37 62.64
N ALA A 23 6.20 53.38 61.83
CA ALA A 23 6.93 53.19 60.57
C ALA A 23 8.37 52.69 60.77
N ASN A 24 9.00 52.98 61.92
CA ASN A 24 10.35 52.52 62.25
C ASN A 24 10.36 51.13 62.91
N ILE A 25 9.28 50.74 63.60
CA ILE A 25 9.10 49.40 64.20
C ILE A 25 8.58 48.40 63.15
N TYR A 26 7.78 48.85 62.19
CA TYR A 26 7.27 48.08 61.07
C TYR A 26 7.81 48.66 59.75
N PRO A 27 9.08 48.41 59.39
CA PRO A 27 9.52 48.72 58.04
C PRO A 27 8.58 48.01 57.07
N PHE A 28 7.98 48.76 56.14
CA PHE A 28 7.15 48.23 55.07
C PHE A 28 8.04 47.27 54.26
N LYS A 29 7.96 45.97 54.58
CA LYS A 29 8.66 44.94 53.85
C LYS A 29 7.99 44.91 52.49
N LYS A 30 8.60 45.56 51.50
CA LYS A 30 8.21 45.37 50.10
C LYS A 30 8.43 43.89 49.82
N GLU A 31 7.36 43.10 49.90
CA GLU A 31 7.39 41.73 49.42
C GLU A 31 7.67 41.85 47.93
N SER A 32 8.93 41.67 47.55
CA SER A 32 9.24 41.28 46.19
C SER A 32 8.56 39.93 46.00
N THR A 33 7.45 39.89 45.29
CA THR A 33 7.02 38.66 44.64
C THR A 33 8.27 38.11 43.95
N PRO A 34 8.70 36.86 44.24
CA PRO A 34 9.84 36.31 43.52
C PRO A 34 9.46 36.39 42.04
N TYR A 35 10.24 37.13 41.25
CA TYR A 35 10.12 37.05 39.81
C TYR A 35 10.41 35.59 39.50
N LYS A 36 9.36 34.82 39.16
CA LYS A 36 9.53 33.46 38.68
C LYS A 36 10.24 33.66 37.34
N GLU A 37 11.50 33.25 37.29
CA GLU A 37 12.30 33.35 36.08
C GLU A 37 11.64 32.46 35.03
N ASN A 38 11.22 33.06 33.91
CA ASN A 38 10.55 32.33 32.84
C ASN A 38 11.50 31.23 32.30
N ALA A 39 11.05 29.98 32.28
CA ALA A 39 11.77 28.90 31.66
C ALA A 39 11.50 28.88 30.15
N ILE A 40 12.49 28.48 29.37
CA ILE A 40 12.33 28.36 27.91
C ILE A 40 11.43 27.14 27.63
N PRO A 41 10.40 27.26 26.79
CA PRO A 41 9.54 26.12 26.44
C PRO A 41 10.35 25.07 25.67
N ILE A 42 9.90 23.82 25.70
CA ILE A 42 10.46 22.72 24.92
C ILE A 42 9.55 22.48 23.71
N ALA A 43 10.02 22.87 22.53
CA ALA A 43 9.34 22.57 21.27
C ALA A 43 9.49 21.08 20.92
N ASP A 44 8.38 20.41 20.59
CA ASP A 44 8.39 19.08 20.00
C ASP A 44 7.13 18.85 19.18
N PHE A 45 7.20 17.98 18.18
CA PHE A 45 6.02 17.55 17.44
C PHE A 45 6.12 16.13 16.92
N SER A 46 4.97 15.56 16.60
CA SER A 46 4.89 14.32 15.82
C SER A 46 4.06 14.55 14.56
N TYR A 47 4.12 13.60 13.63
CA TYR A 47 3.37 13.68 12.40
C TYR A 47 2.98 12.28 11.92
N LEU A 48 1.83 12.21 11.25
CA LEU A 48 1.31 11.01 10.59
C LEU A 48 0.70 11.37 9.22
N PRO A 49 0.81 10.45 8.23
CA PRO A 49 1.48 9.15 8.28
C PRO A 49 3.02 9.27 8.32
N LYS A 50 3.73 8.18 8.67
CA LYS A 50 5.20 8.14 8.66
C LYS A 50 5.80 7.94 7.26
N LEU A 51 5.09 7.25 6.36
CA LEU A 51 5.41 7.21 4.94
C LEU A 51 4.58 8.28 4.24
N VAL A 52 5.24 9.33 3.79
CA VAL A 52 4.58 10.42 3.09
C VAL A 52 4.69 10.19 1.59
N MET A 53 3.54 10.21 0.93
CA MET A 53 3.43 10.16 -0.53
C MET A 53 3.18 11.55 -1.08
N PHE A 54 3.96 11.98 -2.07
CA PHE A 54 3.58 13.18 -2.82
C PHE A 54 2.21 12.95 -3.51
N ARG A 55 1.43 14.01 -3.68
CA ARG A 55 0.13 14.06 -4.39
C ARG A 55 -1.13 13.46 -3.74
N ASP A 56 -1.09 12.70 -2.65
CA ASP A 56 -2.34 12.12 -2.12
C ASP A 56 -2.57 12.24 -0.62
N GLU A 57 -1.53 12.46 0.17
CA GLU A 57 -1.66 12.36 1.63
C GLU A 57 -1.45 13.72 2.30
N ARG A 58 -2.45 14.17 3.05
CA ARG A 58 -2.26 15.25 4.02
C ARG A 58 -1.51 14.67 5.21
N ILE A 59 -0.41 15.31 5.57
CA ILE A 59 0.29 15.04 6.81
C ILE A 59 -0.41 15.83 7.90
N ASN A 60 -0.80 15.17 8.98
CA ASN A 60 -1.28 15.83 10.19
C ASN A 60 -0.12 15.96 11.17
N PHE A 61 0.14 17.17 11.60
CA PHE A 61 1.14 17.49 12.61
C PHE A 61 0.45 17.62 13.96
N ILE A 62 1.10 17.08 14.99
CA ILE A 62 0.61 17.09 16.36
C ILE A 62 1.68 17.74 17.21
N ASP A 63 1.33 18.87 17.80
CA ASP A 63 2.17 19.55 18.78
C ASP A 63 2.33 18.69 20.05
N ASN A 64 3.58 18.50 20.46
CA ASN A 64 3.96 17.83 21.70
C ASN A 64 4.78 18.78 22.59
N SER A 65 4.80 20.07 22.27
CA SER A 65 5.59 21.05 22.98
C SER A 65 5.07 21.22 24.40
N SER A 66 5.97 21.61 25.31
CA SER A 66 5.63 21.77 26.72
C SER A 66 6.37 22.95 27.31
N ASP A 67 5.73 23.60 28.27
CA ASP A 67 6.39 24.59 29.12
C ASP A 67 6.20 24.21 30.60
N ARG A 68 7.23 24.44 31.42
CA ARG A 68 7.28 23.95 32.80
C ARG A 68 6.65 24.93 33.77
N ASP A 69 6.64 26.21 33.45
CA ASP A 69 6.19 27.28 34.32
C ASP A 69 5.00 28.09 33.82
N GLY A 70 4.60 27.93 32.57
CA GLY A 70 3.41 28.53 31.96
C GLY A 70 2.78 27.65 30.87
N GLU A 71 2.30 28.29 29.80
CA GLU A 71 1.61 27.65 28.68
C GLU A 71 2.11 28.19 27.32
N ILE A 72 2.00 27.37 26.27
CA ILE A 72 2.35 27.78 24.91
C ILE A 72 1.16 28.54 24.31
N VAL A 73 1.42 29.74 23.79
CA VAL A 73 0.38 30.65 23.26
C VAL A 73 0.48 30.90 21.75
N GLU A 74 1.61 30.54 21.13
CA GLU A 74 1.82 30.71 19.69
C GLU A 74 2.59 29.53 19.09
N TRP A 75 2.15 29.09 17.91
CA TRP A 75 2.83 28.10 17.07
C TRP A 75 3.13 28.73 15.71
N ARG A 76 4.32 28.46 15.18
CA ARG A 76 4.74 28.90 13.86
C ARG A 76 5.38 27.71 13.15
N TRP A 77 4.69 27.22 12.13
CA TRP A 77 5.13 26.11 11.30
C TRP A 77 5.71 26.61 10.00
N ASP A 78 6.89 26.12 9.67
CA ASP A 78 7.54 26.27 8.37
C ASP A 78 7.85 24.85 7.87
N PHE A 79 7.16 24.41 6.82
CA PHE A 79 7.18 23.02 6.37
C PHE A 79 8.31 22.70 5.38
N ASP A 80 9.00 23.70 4.86
CA ASP A 80 10.16 23.53 3.97
C ASP A 80 11.42 24.28 4.41
N ASN A 81 11.39 24.90 5.60
CA ASN A 81 12.47 25.64 6.25
C ASN A 81 13.03 26.77 5.38
N ASP A 82 12.15 27.46 4.65
CA ASP A 82 12.52 28.57 3.77
C ASP A 82 12.52 29.94 4.48
N GLY A 83 12.10 29.97 5.76
CA GLY A 83 11.99 31.14 6.61
C GLY A 83 10.63 31.81 6.56
N ILE A 84 9.65 31.26 5.83
CA ILE A 84 8.27 31.74 5.73
C ILE A 84 7.36 30.84 6.57
N ILE A 85 6.54 31.45 7.42
CA ILE A 85 5.56 30.70 8.22
C ILE A 85 4.37 30.29 7.35
N ASP A 86 4.18 28.99 7.21
CA ASP A 86 3.08 28.37 6.48
C ASP A 86 1.79 28.27 7.30
N SER A 87 1.90 28.05 8.61
CA SER A 87 0.74 27.90 9.51
C SER A 87 1.00 28.37 10.92
N THR A 88 -0.05 28.84 11.57
CA THR A 88 -0.07 29.21 12.99
C THR A 88 -1.08 28.40 13.81
N GLU A 89 -1.66 27.34 13.23
CA GLU A 89 -2.49 26.40 13.98
C GLU A 89 -1.63 25.54 14.90
N GLN A 90 -2.14 25.15 16.07
CA GLN A 90 -1.42 24.23 16.97
C GLN A 90 -1.16 22.86 16.31
N ASN A 91 -2.17 22.30 15.62
CA ASN A 91 -2.10 20.98 14.99
C ASN A 91 -2.48 21.07 13.51
N PRO A 92 -1.62 21.62 12.64
CA PRO A 92 -1.94 21.87 11.24
C PRO A 92 -1.91 20.59 10.42
N SER A 93 -2.44 20.70 9.19
CA SER A 93 -2.19 19.71 8.14
C SER A 93 -1.53 20.34 6.92
N TYR A 94 -0.55 19.64 6.35
CA TYR A 94 0.19 20.10 5.18
C TYR A 94 0.28 19.03 4.09
N ARG A 95 0.49 19.46 2.85
CA ARG A 95 0.63 18.55 1.69
C ARG A 95 1.76 19.03 0.79
N TYR A 96 2.77 18.18 0.64
CA TYR A 96 3.83 18.39 -0.33
C TYR A 96 3.37 18.08 -1.77
N THR A 97 3.87 18.88 -2.71
CA THR A 97 3.53 18.78 -4.14
C THR A 97 4.59 18.03 -4.95
N LYS A 98 5.78 17.82 -4.38
CA LYS A 98 6.92 17.10 -4.97
C LYS A 98 7.47 16.12 -3.95
N ALA A 99 8.07 15.05 -4.46
CA ALA A 99 8.90 14.16 -3.66
C ALA A 99 10.22 14.86 -3.33
N GLY A 100 10.84 14.47 -2.22
CA GLY A 100 12.07 15.08 -1.71
C GLY A 100 12.17 14.99 -0.19
N THR A 101 13.31 15.44 0.31
CA THR A 101 13.57 15.59 1.75
C THR A 101 13.26 17.02 2.17
N TYR A 102 12.43 17.17 3.19
CA TYR A 102 12.01 18.46 3.75
C TYR A 102 12.39 18.52 5.23
N ILE A 103 12.80 19.71 5.69
CA ILE A 103 13.01 19.98 7.10
C ILE A 103 11.79 20.77 7.57
N VAL A 104 11.04 20.24 8.52
CA VAL A 104 9.92 20.96 9.15
C VAL A 104 10.42 21.63 10.42
N ASN A 105 10.24 22.94 10.51
CA ASN A 105 10.55 23.73 11.69
C ASN A 105 9.25 24.11 12.41
N LEU A 106 9.17 23.77 13.69
CA LEU A 106 8.15 24.29 14.61
C LEU A 106 8.83 25.25 15.58
N THR A 107 8.42 26.51 15.54
CA THR A 107 8.76 27.51 16.56
C THR A 107 7.55 27.75 17.46
N VAL A 108 7.75 27.73 18.78
CA VAL A 108 6.72 28.00 19.79
C VAL A 108 7.08 29.20 20.65
N VAL A 109 6.07 29.92 21.13
CA VAL A 109 6.20 31.04 22.06
C VAL A 109 5.31 30.78 23.28
N ASP A 110 5.87 30.96 24.49
CA ASP A 110 5.12 30.84 25.75
C ASP A 110 4.41 32.15 26.14
N ASP A 111 3.60 32.10 27.20
CA ASP A 111 2.82 33.22 27.73
C ASP A 111 3.68 34.34 28.33
N ASP A 112 4.94 34.07 28.65
CA ASP A 112 5.94 35.02 29.15
C ASP A 112 6.91 35.52 28.04
N GLY A 113 6.67 35.12 26.79
CA GLY A 113 7.36 35.54 25.58
C GLY A 113 8.69 34.85 25.27
N ALA A 114 9.09 33.78 25.97
CA ALA A 114 10.24 32.99 25.56
C ALA A 114 9.91 32.11 24.35
N VAL A 115 10.94 31.84 23.55
CA VAL A 115 10.83 31.21 22.24
C VAL A 115 11.75 30.01 22.18
N SER A 116 11.25 28.90 21.66
CA SER A 116 12.08 27.76 21.27
C SER A 116 11.60 27.16 19.96
N TYR A 117 12.43 26.30 19.37
CA TYR A 117 12.09 25.63 18.13
C TYR A 117 12.60 24.20 18.11
N CYS A 118 12.01 23.38 17.24
CA CYS A 118 12.50 22.05 16.92
C CYS A 118 12.36 21.79 15.42
N GLU A 119 13.28 20.98 14.89
CA GLU A 119 13.30 20.60 13.48
C GLU A 119 13.20 19.08 13.35
N LYS A 120 12.43 18.61 12.37
CA LYS A 120 12.41 17.18 11.98
C LYS A 120 12.45 17.04 10.48
N GLU A 121 13.27 16.10 10.02
CA GLU A 121 13.34 15.72 8.61
C GLU A 121 12.15 14.82 8.24
N ILE A 122 11.55 15.10 7.08
CA ILE A 122 10.49 14.31 6.48
C ILE A 122 10.89 13.96 5.04
N GLU A 123 10.99 12.67 4.75
CA GLU A 123 11.11 12.16 3.38
C GLU A 123 9.72 11.99 2.75
N VAL A 124 9.53 12.59 1.58
CA VAL A 124 8.32 12.52 0.76
C VAL A 124 8.66 11.72 -0.50
N TYR A 125 7.94 10.63 -0.73
CA TYR A 125 8.26 9.69 -1.82
C TYR A 125 7.30 9.78 -3.00
N ASN A 126 7.81 9.41 -4.17
CA ASN A 126 7.04 9.10 -5.37
C ASN A 126 7.16 7.61 -5.70
N LEU A 127 6.20 6.82 -5.19
CA LEU A 127 6.14 5.40 -5.56
C LEU A 127 5.62 5.23 -6.99
N GLY A 128 6.14 4.23 -7.69
CA GLY A 128 5.58 3.69 -8.92
C GLY A 128 5.36 2.19 -8.82
N VAL A 129 4.46 1.65 -9.62
CA VAL A 129 4.22 0.21 -9.74
C VAL A 129 4.71 -0.29 -11.08
N LEU A 130 5.58 -1.30 -11.05
CA LEU A 130 6.05 -2.03 -12.22
C LEU A 130 5.45 -3.43 -12.23
N VAL A 131 4.41 -3.65 -13.03
CA VAL A 131 3.86 -4.99 -13.25
C VAL A 131 4.76 -5.74 -14.23
N ILE A 132 5.26 -6.91 -13.83
CA ILE A 132 6.15 -7.74 -14.66
C ILE A 132 5.37 -8.98 -15.10
N ALA A 133 5.27 -9.21 -16.40
CA ALA A 133 4.61 -10.40 -16.94
C ALA A 133 5.53 -11.14 -17.93
N HIS A 134 5.24 -12.41 -18.19
CA HIS A 134 6.09 -13.25 -19.05
C HIS A 134 6.36 -12.62 -20.42
N GLY A 135 5.34 -12.23 -21.19
CA GLY A 135 5.52 -11.63 -22.51
C GLY A 135 5.27 -12.60 -23.65
N PHE A 136 4.36 -12.24 -24.54
CA PHE A 136 4.18 -12.88 -25.84
C PHE A 136 3.57 -11.85 -26.82
N PRO A 137 4.08 -11.73 -28.05
CA PRO A 137 3.57 -10.76 -29.01
C PRO A 137 2.07 -10.92 -29.33
N GLY A 138 1.44 -9.82 -29.77
CA GLY A 138 0.08 -9.83 -30.29
C GLY A 138 -1.01 -9.79 -29.22
N ARG A 139 -2.02 -10.66 -29.33
CA ARG A 139 -3.22 -10.59 -28.47
C ARG A 139 -2.89 -10.81 -26.99
N TRP A 140 -1.93 -11.69 -26.68
CA TRP A 140 -1.57 -12.03 -25.31
C TRP A 140 -1.11 -10.79 -24.52
N SER A 141 -0.10 -10.06 -25.01
CA SER A 141 0.41 -8.86 -24.35
C SER A 141 -0.62 -7.73 -24.32
N ARG A 142 -1.46 -7.58 -25.36
CA ARG A 142 -2.57 -6.60 -25.35
C ARG A 142 -3.59 -6.88 -24.25
N SER A 143 -3.94 -8.15 -24.00
CA SER A 143 -4.84 -8.52 -22.89
C SER A 143 -4.24 -8.19 -21.53
N VAL A 144 -2.94 -8.45 -21.33
CA VAL A 144 -2.25 -8.06 -20.10
C VAL A 144 -2.24 -6.54 -19.92
N ILE A 145 -1.87 -5.78 -20.97
CA ILE A 145 -1.87 -4.30 -20.92
C ILE A 145 -3.28 -3.77 -20.61
N SER A 146 -4.31 -4.31 -21.25
CA SER A 146 -5.70 -3.91 -21.00
C SER A 146 -6.20 -4.27 -19.61
N CYS A 147 -5.64 -5.30 -18.97
CA CYS A 147 -5.92 -5.63 -17.59
C CYS A 147 -5.23 -4.64 -16.65
N VAL A 148 -3.93 -4.40 -16.84
CA VAL A 148 -3.16 -3.46 -16.01
C VAL A 148 -3.69 -2.03 -16.14
N SER A 149 -4.22 -1.62 -17.29
CA SER A 149 -4.85 -0.29 -17.46
C SER A 149 -6.14 -0.09 -16.65
N LYS A 150 -6.66 -1.15 -16.00
CA LYS A 150 -7.82 -1.07 -15.11
C LYS A 150 -7.42 -0.96 -13.63
N VAL A 151 -6.14 -1.05 -13.32
CA VAL A 151 -5.61 -0.87 -11.96
C VAL A 151 -5.84 0.57 -11.55
N SER A 152 -6.55 0.77 -10.44
CA SER A 152 -6.88 2.10 -9.93
C SER A 152 -6.02 2.41 -8.71
N LEU A 153 -4.82 2.91 -8.96
CA LEU A 153 -3.89 3.34 -7.92
C LEU A 153 -3.59 4.84 -8.00
N PRO A 154 -3.30 5.49 -6.87
CA PRO A 154 -2.91 6.90 -6.82
C PRO A 154 -1.45 7.14 -7.29
N VAL A 155 -0.84 6.16 -7.95
CA VAL A 155 0.57 6.20 -8.37
C VAL A 155 0.70 5.75 -9.83
N PRO A 156 1.78 6.15 -10.54
CA PRO A 156 2.09 5.61 -11.85
C PRO A 156 2.13 4.08 -11.86
N VAL A 157 1.45 3.46 -12.82
CA VAL A 157 1.47 2.01 -13.02
C VAL A 157 1.92 1.72 -14.44
N GLU A 158 3.03 0.99 -14.58
CA GLU A 158 3.52 0.51 -15.87
C GLU A 158 3.60 -1.00 -15.90
N VAL A 159 3.54 -1.57 -17.11
CA VAL A 159 3.74 -3.00 -17.33
C VAL A 159 4.92 -3.24 -18.25
N GLY A 160 5.82 -4.11 -17.83
CA GLY A 160 6.98 -4.59 -18.58
C GLY A 160 6.93 -6.10 -18.79
N PHE A 161 7.46 -6.55 -19.92
CA PHE A 161 7.52 -7.98 -20.26
C PHE A 161 8.95 -8.51 -20.16
N LEU A 162 9.07 -9.71 -19.59
CA LEU A 162 10.33 -10.45 -19.44
C LEU A 162 10.85 -10.91 -20.81
N GLU A 163 9.97 -11.47 -21.62
CA GLU A 163 10.24 -11.90 -23.00
C GLU A 163 9.99 -10.80 -24.04
N TYR A 164 10.45 -11.08 -25.26
CA TYR A 164 10.35 -10.17 -26.39
C TYR A 164 8.90 -9.69 -26.66
N VAL A 165 8.66 -8.43 -26.32
CA VAL A 165 7.54 -7.62 -26.78
C VAL A 165 8.14 -6.29 -27.28
N PRO A 166 8.20 -6.03 -28.60
CA PRO A 166 9.11 -5.06 -29.21
C PRO A 166 9.08 -3.62 -28.64
N TRP A 167 7.99 -3.22 -27.98
CA TRP A 167 7.77 -1.86 -27.47
C TRP A 167 7.50 -1.79 -25.95
N LYS A 168 7.68 -2.90 -25.20
CA LYS A 168 7.26 -2.94 -23.79
C LYS A 168 8.07 -3.91 -22.92
N SER A 169 9.39 -3.85 -23.01
CA SER A 169 10.28 -4.60 -22.10
C SER A 169 10.19 -4.08 -20.65
N ILE A 170 10.73 -4.82 -19.69
CA ILE A 170 10.92 -4.37 -18.29
C ILE A 170 11.66 -3.03 -18.26
N ARG A 171 12.74 -2.87 -19.03
CA ARG A 171 13.49 -1.61 -19.12
C ARG A 171 12.63 -0.46 -19.66
N ASN A 172 11.83 -0.67 -20.70
CA ASN A 172 10.97 0.42 -21.23
C ASN A 172 9.92 0.86 -20.20
N ALA A 173 9.34 -0.09 -19.46
CA ALA A 173 8.38 0.22 -18.41
C ALA A 173 9.03 0.99 -17.25
N PHE A 174 10.24 0.59 -16.88
CA PHE A 174 11.06 1.25 -15.87
C PHE A 174 11.41 2.70 -16.26
N GLU A 175 11.92 2.94 -17.47
CA GLU A 175 12.26 4.32 -17.90
C GLU A 175 11.02 5.23 -17.92
N LYS A 176 9.84 4.70 -18.27
CA LYS A 176 8.58 5.46 -18.18
C LYS A 176 8.19 5.83 -16.75
N LEU A 177 8.49 4.99 -15.77
CA LEU A 177 8.28 5.34 -14.36
C LEU A 177 9.25 6.46 -13.95
N LYS A 178 10.51 6.39 -14.38
CA LYS A 178 11.50 7.46 -14.15
C LYS A 178 11.11 8.80 -14.76
N GLU A 179 10.58 8.79 -15.99
CA GLU A 179 10.03 10.00 -16.64
C GLU A 179 8.86 10.63 -15.87
N GLN A 180 8.26 9.89 -14.92
CA GLN A 180 7.21 10.36 -14.01
C GLN A 180 7.74 10.70 -12.62
N ASP A 181 9.05 10.95 -12.50
CA ASP A 181 9.78 11.30 -11.28
C ASP A 181 9.69 10.24 -10.15
N VAL A 182 9.42 8.98 -10.48
CA VAL A 182 9.32 7.88 -9.50
C VAL A 182 10.69 7.63 -8.86
N ASP A 183 10.73 7.62 -7.53
CA ASP A 183 11.95 7.42 -6.73
C ASP A 183 12.03 6.04 -6.04
N ARG A 184 10.90 5.33 -5.95
CA ARG A 184 10.82 3.96 -5.41
C ARG A 184 9.80 3.15 -6.19
N ILE A 185 10.12 1.89 -6.48
CA ILE A 185 9.27 1.04 -7.32
C ILE A 185 8.82 -0.19 -6.54
N ILE A 186 7.51 -0.49 -6.61
CA ILE A 186 6.97 -1.79 -6.23
C ILE A 186 6.85 -2.63 -7.50
N ALA A 187 7.72 -3.62 -7.66
CA ALA A 187 7.70 -4.55 -8.78
C ALA A 187 6.77 -5.73 -8.45
N ILE A 188 5.74 -5.94 -9.26
CA ILE A 188 4.70 -6.96 -9.05
C ILE A 188 4.78 -8.02 -10.16
N PRO A 189 5.30 -9.22 -9.86
CA PRO A 189 5.28 -10.34 -10.80
C PRO A 189 3.86 -10.88 -11.04
N LEU A 190 3.28 -10.58 -12.20
CA LEU A 190 2.02 -11.18 -12.67
C LEU A 190 2.29 -12.58 -13.26
N PHE A 191 2.62 -13.51 -12.36
CA PHE A 191 2.86 -14.92 -12.65
C PHE A 191 1.98 -15.79 -11.76
N VAL A 192 1.59 -16.94 -12.28
CA VAL A 192 0.68 -17.87 -11.59
C VAL A 192 1.35 -18.54 -10.40
N CYS A 193 2.53 -19.14 -10.60
CA CYS A 193 3.26 -19.88 -9.59
C CYS A 193 4.49 -19.10 -9.15
N GLY A 194 4.54 -18.74 -7.86
CA GLY A 194 5.77 -18.27 -7.21
C GLY A 194 6.79 -19.40 -7.16
N ASN A 195 8.09 -19.07 -7.16
CA ASN A 195 9.18 -20.04 -7.21
C ASN A 195 9.06 -20.97 -8.43
N SER A 196 8.88 -20.36 -9.60
CA SER A 196 9.00 -21.01 -10.90
C SER A 196 10.36 -20.68 -11.52
N THR A 197 10.63 -21.26 -12.70
CA THR A 197 11.79 -20.93 -13.54
C THR A 197 11.94 -19.42 -13.79
N HIS A 198 10.83 -18.67 -13.80
CA HIS A 198 10.85 -17.24 -14.08
C HIS A 198 11.21 -16.37 -12.87
N THR A 199 11.19 -16.92 -11.64
CA THR A 199 11.49 -16.11 -10.45
C THR A 199 12.94 -15.58 -10.46
N PRO A 200 13.98 -16.41 -10.70
CA PRO A 200 15.35 -15.91 -10.89
C PRO A 200 15.50 -14.95 -12.07
N GLU A 201 14.84 -15.23 -13.20
CA GLU A 201 14.92 -14.41 -14.41
C GLU A 201 14.39 -12.98 -14.19
N ILE A 202 13.34 -12.83 -13.39
CA ILE A 202 12.81 -11.50 -13.01
C ILE A 202 13.83 -10.74 -12.18
N TYR A 203 14.45 -11.38 -11.19
CA TYR A 203 15.47 -10.73 -10.37
C TYR A 203 16.68 -10.31 -11.21
N GLU A 204 17.16 -11.19 -12.09
CA GLU A 204 18.25 -10.86 -13.01
C GLU A 204 17.88 -9.70 -13.95
N ALA A 205 16.64 -9.66 -14.45
CA ALA A 205 16.16 -8.57 -15.30
C ALA A 205 16.07 -7.23 -14.56
N LEU A 206 15.70 -7.25 -13.27
CA LEU A 206 15.68 -6.07 -12.40
C LEU A 206 17.09 -5.60 -12.05
N GLU A 207 18.01 -6.51 -11.71
CA GLU A 207 19.43 -6.21 -11.44
C GLU A 207 20.10 -5.57 -12.67
N LYS A 208 19.78 -6.05 -13.87
CA LYS A 208 20.25 -5.48 -15.14
C LYS A 208 19.74 -4.08 -15.44
N LEU A 209 18.84 -3.50 -14.64
CA LEU A 209 18.42 -2.11 -14.83
C LEU A 209 19.54 -1.12 -14.47
N GLU A 210 20.47 -1.51 -13.58
CA GLU A 210 21.62 -0.71 -13.13
C GLU A 210 21.18 0.68 -12.65
N THR A 211 20.45 0.73 -11.53
CA THR A 211 19.81 1.95 -11.02
C THR A 211 19.98 2.09 -9.52
N ASP A 212 20.08 3.34 -9.04
CA ASP A 212 20.07 3.67 -7.61
C ASP A 212 18.64 3.76 -7.01
N LEU A 213 17.62 3.38 -7.78
CA LEU A 213 16.23 3.44 -7.35
C LEU A 213 15.91 2.21 -6.51
N GLN A 214 15.26 2.41 -5.38
CA GLN A 214 14.86 1.28 -4.55
C GLN A 214 13.73 0.50 -5.23
N ILE A 215 13.97 -0.77 -5.53
CA ILE A 215 12.97 -1.68 -6.13
C ILE A 215 12.59 -2.75 -5.11
N PHE A 216 11.30 -2.77 -4.75
CA PHE A 216 10.69 -3.76 -3.86
C PHE A 216 9.91 -4.76 -4.69
N CYS A 217 10.43 -5.99 -4.82
CA CYS A 217 9.75 -7.04 -5.58
C CYS A 217 8.78 -7.82 -4.70
N THR A 218 7.51 -7.90 -5.12
CA THR A 218 6.48 -8.65 -4.41
C THR A 218 6.51 -10.14 -4.75
N SER A 219 5.77 -10.94 -3.98
CA SER A 219 5.45 -12.31 -4.40
C SER A 219 4.58 -12.33 -5.67
N SER A 220 4.65 -13.44 -6.41
CA SER A 220 3.72 -13.75 -7.52
C SER A 220 2.31 -14.09 -7.00
N LEU A 221 1.35 -14.36 -7.90
CA LEU A 221 -0.06 -14.58 -7.55
C LEU A 221 -0.27 -15.72 -6.54
N GLY A 222 0.36 -16.88 -6.73
CA GLY A 222 0.30 -17.99 -5.77
C GLY A 222 -1.12 -18.50 -5.50
N ASP A 223 -1.36 -19.04 -4.30
CA ASP A 223 -2.66 -19.56 -3.82
C ASP A 223 -3.55 -18.46 -3.20
N HIS A 224 -3.42 -17.23 -3.70
CA HIS A 224 -4.16 -16.09 -3.17
C HIS A 224 -5.69 -16.29 -3.29
N SER A 225 -6.44 -15.86 -2.27
CA SER A 225 -7.91 -16.01 -2.20
C SER A 225 -8.64 -15.47 -3.44
N LEU A 226 -8.16 -14.36 -4.01
CA LEU A 226 -8.72 -13.81 -5.26
C LEU A 226 -8.57 -14.75 -6.48
N LEU A 227 -7.52 -15.58 -6.54
CA LEU A 227 -7.38 -16.59 -7.58
C LEU A 227 -8.39 -17.72 -7.40
N VAL A 228 -8.62 -18.15 -6.16
CA VAL A 228 -9.68 -19.11 -5.81
C VAL A 228 -11.04 -18.59 -6.25
N ASP A 229 -11.34 -17.31 -6.00
CA ASP A 229 -12.57 -16.67 -6.46
C ASP A 229 -12.70 -16.67 -7.99
N ILE A 230 -11.63 -16.39 -8.72
CA ILE A 230 -11.63 -16.45 -10.20
C ILE A 230 -12.08 -17.84 -10.68
N PHE A 231 -11.55 -18.92 -10.10
CA PHE A 231 -11.94 -20.27 -10.50
C PHE A 231 -13.38 -20.60 -10.16
N ILE A 232 -13.86 -20.19 -8.99
CA ILE A 232 -15.24 -20.41 -8.58
C ILE A 232 -16.18 -19.64 -9.51
N ASP A 233 -15.89 -18.38 -9.80
CA ASP A 233 -16.70 -17.52 -10.66
C ASP A 233 -16.72 -18.08 -12.09
N TYR A 234 -15.57 -18.43 -12.65
CA TYR A 234 -15.49 -19.03 -13.97
C TYR A 234 -16.14 -20.41 -14.07
N GLY A 235 -16.12 -21.20 -13.00
CA GLY A 235 -16.86 -22.45 -12.93
C GLY A 235 -18.37 -22.22 -12.92
N LYS A 236 -18.86 -21.29 -12.08
CA LYS A 236 -20.27 -20.94 -11.99
C LYS A 236 -20.81 -20.36 -13.30
N MET A 237 -20.02 -19.54 -13.97
CA MET A 237 -20.36 -18.99 -15.28
C MET A 237 -20.62 -20.08 -16.34
N LEU A 238 -20.00 -21.27 -16.23
CA LEU A 238 -20.27 -22.39 -17.13
C LEU A 238 -21.52 -23.19 -16.75
N CYS A 239 -22.11 -22.91 -15.58
CA CYS A 239 -23.39 -23.48 -15.15
C CYS A 239 -24.58 -22.56 -15.48
N GLU A 240 -24.32 -21.30 -15.84
CA GLU A 240 -25.34 -20.31 -16.19
C GLU A 240 -25.86 -20.56 -17.60
N ASP A 241 -27.15 -20.29 -17.84
CA ASP A 241 -27.76 -20.44 -19.15
C ASP A 241 -27.09 -19.46 -20.15
N ASP A 242 -26.61 -19.93 -21.31
CA ASP A 242 -26.30 -18.99 -22.42
C ASP A 242 -27.63 -18.54 -23.07
N PRO A 243 -28.06 -17.27 -22.89
CA PRO A 243 -29.31 -16.79 -23.46
C PRO A 243 -29.32 -16.80 -25.00
N ARG A 244 -28.16 -17.01 -25.63
CA ARG A 244 -28.00 -17.11 -27.10
C ARG A 244 -28.10 -18.55 -27.59
N ASN A 245 -28.13 -19.54 -26.70
CA ASN A 245 -28.25 -20.96 -27.04
C ASN A 245 -29.41 -21.61 -26.27
N PRO A 246 -30.61 -21.70 -26.84
CA PRO A 246 -31.78 -22.30 -26.16
C PRO A 246 -31.67 -23.82 -25.94
N PHE A 247 -30.63 -24.46 -26.48
CA PHE A 247 -30.31 -25.87 -26.25
C PHE A 247 -29.21 -26.06 -25.21
N ASP A 248 -28.79 -24.99 -24.55
CA ASP A 248 -27.77 -25.07 -23.54
C ASP A 248 -28.28 -25.89 -22.35
N ARG A 249 -27.45 -26.83 -21.91
CA ARG A 249 -27.85 -27.78 -20.88
C ARG A 249 -27.48 -27.19 -19.54
N LYS A 250 -28.48 -26.82 -18.75
CA LYS A 250 -28.26 -26.37 -17.38
C LYS A 250 -27.49 -27.42 -16.58
N VAL A 251 -26.29 -27.06 -16.12
CA VAL A 251 -25.48 -27.87 -15.22
C VAL A 251 -25.67 -27.35 -13.80
N ASP A 252 -26.25 -28.15 -12.90
CA ASP A 252 -26.24 -27.79 -11.48
C ASP A 252 -24.79 -27.89 -10.95
N PRO A 253 -24.23 -26.83 -10.34
CA PRO A 253 -22.92 -26.90 -9.71
C PRO A 253 -22.72 -28.12 -8.80
N LYS A 254 -23.76 -28.56 -8.05
CA LYS A 254 -23.70 -29.72 -7.15
C LYS A 254 -23.53 -31.06 -7.87
N ASP A 255 -23.79 -31.08 -9.18
CA ASP A 255 -23.59 -32.23 -10.04
C ASP A 255 -22.34 -32.09 -10.93
N ALA A 256 -21.57 -31.01 -10.78
CA ALA A 256 -20.43 -30.68 -11.63
C ALA A 256 -19.08 -30.98 -10.97
N THR A 257 -18.11 -31.37 -11.79
CA THR A 257 -16.69 -31.42 -11.41
C THR A 257 -15.98 -30.20 -12.01
N LEU A 258 -15.48 -29.30 -11.17
CA LEU A 258 -14.64 -28.20 -11.64
C LEU A 258 -13.22 -28.70 -11.90
N ILE A 259 -12.67 -28.42 -13.09
CA ILE A 259 -11.33 -28.81 -13.50
C ILE A 259 -10.54 -27.57 -13.91
N PHE A 260 -9.55 -27.16 -13.13
CA PHE A 260 -8.63 -26.12 -13.59
C PHE A 260 -7.38 -26.72 -14.26
N TYR A 261 -7.04 -26.18 -15.42
CA TYR A 261 -5.97 -26.69 -16.29
C TYR A 261 -4.84 -25.68 -16.42
N GLY A 262 -3.70 -25.97 -15.81
CA GLY A 262 -2.52 -25.10 -15.79
C GLY A 262 -1.39 -25.58 -16.66
N HIS A 263 -0.34 -24.75 -16.78
CA HIS A 263 0.89 -25.13 -17.46
C HIS A 263 1.58 -26.30 -16.75
N GLY A 264 1.83 -26.15 -15.44
CA GLY A 264 2.65 -27.07 -14.66
C GLY A 264 4.13 -26.96 -15.02
N ASP A 265 4.94 -27.84 -14.44
CA ASP A 265 6.35 -28.01 -14.80
C ASP A 265 6.71 -29.50 -14.69
N PRO A 266 7.24 -30.15 -15.74
CA PRO A 266 7.72 -31.53 -15.65
C PRO A 266 9.09 -31.64 -14.99
N GLY A 267 9.80 -30.53 -14.77
CA GLY A 267 11.11 -30.45 -14.15
C GLY A 267 11.08 -30.18 -12.65
N ASP A 268 12.12 -29.51 -12.17
CA ASP A 268 12.41 -29.36 -10.74
C ASP A 268 11.35 -28.57 -9.96
N TYR A 269 10.58 -27.71 -10.63
CA TYR A 269 9.51 -26.93 -9.99
C TYR A 269 8.14 -27.63 -10.03
N GLY A 270 8.06 -28.85 -10.56
CA GLY A 270 6.80 -29.62 -10.63
C GLY A 270 6.12 -29.82 -9.26
N ARG A 271 6.92 -30.00 -8.19
CA ARG A 271 6.39 -30.10 -6.83
C ARG A 271 5.72 -28.82 -6.35
N ASN A 272 6.25 -27.65 -6.72
CA ASN A 272 5.67 -26.36 -6.35
C ASN A 272 4.32 -26.17 -7.04
N TRP A 273 4.22 -26.52 -8.33
CA TRP A 273 2.96 -26.50 -9.07
C TRP A 273 1.91 -27.44 -8.47
N ILE A 274 2.30 -28.65 -8.07
CA ILE A 274 1.40 -29.61 -7.42
C ILE A 274 0.93 -29.06 -6.07
N SER A 275 1.85 -28.59 -5.23
CA SER A 275 1.51 -28.02 -3.92
C SER A 275 0.55 -26.83 -4.05
N LEU A 276 0.82 -25.94 -5.01
CA LEU A 276 -0.03 -24.79 -5.30
C LEU A 276 -1.43 -25.23 -5.76
N ALA A 277 -1.50 -26.22 -6.66
CA ALA A 277 -2.76 -26.73 -7.16
C ALA A 277 -3.58 -27.45 -6.07
N GLU A 278 -2.95 -28.21 -5.17
CA GLU A 278 -3.63 -28.81 -4.02
C GLU A 278 -4.17 -27.72 -3.07
N SER A 279 -3.37 -26.70 -2.73
CA SER A 279 -3.83 -25.59 -1.88
C SER A 279 -5.05 -24.88 -2.47
N ILE A 280 -5.00 -24.50 -3.75
CA ILE A 280 -6.11 -23.87 -4.46
C ILE A 280 -7.34 -24.79 -4.48
N LYS A 281 -7.13 -26.07 -4.78
CA LYS A 281 -8.22 -27.06 -4.82
C LYS A 281 -8.92 -27.17 -3.47
N GLU A 282 -8.17 -27.33 -2.38
CA GLU A 282 -8.72 -27.43 -1.03
C GLU A 282 -9.55 -26.18 -0.67
N GLU A 283 -9.07 -24.99 -1.03
CA GLU A 283 -9.80 -23.74 -0.78
C GLU A 283 -11.08 -23.62 -1.63
N ILE A 284 -11.06 -24.07 -2.89
CA ILE A 284 -12.28 -24.14 -3.71
C ILE A 284 -13.26 -25.14 -3.10
N GLU A 285 -12.80 -26.32 -2.67
CA GLU A 285 -13.66 -27.36 -2.06
C GLU A 285 -14.32 -26.86 -0.77
N LYS A 286 -13.63 -26.02 0.02
CA LYS A 286 -14.20 -25.39 1.22
C LYS A 286 -15.25 -24.31 0.90
N ARG A 287 -15.10 -23.59 -0.20
CA ARG A 287 -15.86 -22.35 -0.51
C ARG A 287 -16.94 -22.52 -1.58
N SER A 288 -16.92 -23.61 -2.32
CA SER A 288 -17.82 -23.85 -3.45
C SER A 288 -18.80 -24.99 -3.20
N VAL A 289 -19.80 -25.11 -4.07
CA VAL A 289 -20.81 -26.17 -4.04
C VAL A 289 -20.54 -27.24 -5.08
N PHE A 290 -19.38 -27.22 -5.75
CA PHE A 290 -19.04 -28.20 -6.78
C PHE A 290 -18.94 -29.59 -6.16
N LYS A 291 -19.41 -30.61 -6.89
CA LYS A 291 -19.36 -32.01 -6.45
C LYS A 291 -17.93 -32.49 -6.19
N GLU A 292 -17.01 -31.99 -6.99
CA GLU A 292 -15.61 -32.37 -6.97
C GLU A 292 -14.78 -31.26 -7.62
N VAL A 293 -13.57 -31.03 -7.12
CA VAL A 293 -12.59 -30.16 -7.75
C VAL A 293 -11.38 -31.00 -8.15
N LYS A 294 -10.92 -30.82 -9.39
CA LYS A 294 -9.70 -31.44 -9.91
C LYS A 294 -8.81 -30.37 -10.53
N TYR A 295 -7.54 -30.72 -10.66
CA TYR A 295 -6.61 -29.97 -11.47
C TYR A 295 -5.86 -30.90 -12.41
N CYS A 296 -5.29 -30.35 -13.46
CA CYS A 296 -4.37 -31.05 -14.34
C CYS A 296 -3.43 -30.07 -15.04
N PHE A 297 -2.32 -30.60 -15.56
CA PHE A 297 -1.29 -29.81 -16.22
C PHE A 297 -1.18 -30.16 -17.71
N MET A 298 -0.49 -29.30 -18.47
CA MET A 298 -0.30 -29.48 -19.92
C MET A 298 0.45 -30.76 -20.27
N HIS A 299 1.35 -31.20 -19.38
CA HIS A 299 2.20 -32.35 -19.62
C HIS A 299 1.47 -33.68 -19.31
N GLY A 300 1.59 -34.64 -20.21
CA GLY A 300 0.90 -35.92 -20.14
C GLY A 300 -0.57 -35.85 -20.58
N LYS A 301 -1.25 -37.00 -20.65
CA LYS A 301 -2.69 -37.06 -21.01
C LYS A 301 -3.61 -36.53 -19.89
N GLY A 302 -3.16 -35.55 -19.12
CA GLY A 302 -3.76 -35.07 -17.88
C GLY A 302 -5.19 -34.57 -18.07
N LEU A 303 -5.41 -33.64 -19.00
CA LEU A 303 -6.74 -33.08 -19.24
C LEU A 303 -7.77 -34.13 -19.69
N ARG A 304 -7.39 -35.00 -20.64
CA ARG A 304 -8.29 -36.08 -21.10
C ARG A 304 -8.63 -37.04 -19.96
N LYS A 305 -7.64 -37.38 -19.12
CA LYS A 305 -7.83 -38.25 -17.97
C LYS A 305 -8.76 -37.59 -16.94
N ALA A 306 -8.51 -36.34 -16.59
CA ALA A 306 -9.32 -35.58 -15.62
C ALA A 306 -10.80 -35.50 -16.02
N VAL A 307 -11.09 -35.22 -17.30
CA VAL A 307 -12.47 -35.20 -17.83
C VAL A 307 -13.11 -36.59 -17.79
N LYS A 308 -12.37 -37.65 -18.15
CA LYS A 308 -12.89 -39.02 -18.14
C LYS A 308 -13.18 -39.54 -16.73
N GLU A 309 -12.41 -39.10 -15.74
CA GLU A 309 -12.48 -39.53 -14.34
C GLU A 309 -13.26 -38.55 -13.44
N ALA A 310 -13.95 -37.58 -14.03
CA ALA A 310 -14.81 -36.65 -13.31
C ALA A 310 -16.02 -37.37 -12.68
N LYS A 311 -16.31 -37.08 -11.41
CA LYS A 311 -17.50 -37.63 -10.70
C LYS A 311 -18.81 -36.91 -11.05
N GLY A 312 -18.72 -35.73 -11.65
CA GLY A 312 -19.81 -34.89 -12.10
C GLY A 312 -19.64 -34.44 -13.55
N HIS A 313 -20.51 -33.54 -14.01
CA HIS A 313 -20.36 -32.90 -15.32
C HIS A 313 -19.07 -32.05 -15.35
N PRO A 314 -18.11 -32.32 -16.25
CA PRO A 314 -16.81 -31.63 -16.24
C PRO A 314 -16.94 -30.18 -16.71
N LEU A 315 -16.47 -29.24 -15.88
CA LEU A 315 -16.35 -27.81 -16.20
C LEU A 315 -14.87 -27.45 -16.25
N VAL A 316 -14.33 -27.13 -17.43
CA VAL A 316 -12.90 -26.88 -17.62
C VAL A 316 -12.61 -25.38 -17.63
N VAL A 317 -11.75 -24.93 -16.71
CA VAL A 317 -11.31 -23.53 -16.60
C VAL A 317 -9.79 -23.45 -16.83
N PRO A 318 -9.31 -22.57 -17.73
CA PRO A 318 -7.88 -22.43 -17.99
C PRO A 318 -7.19 -21.64 -16.86
N TRP A 319 -6.08 -22.18 -16.37
CA TRP A 319 -5.22 -21.55 -15.37
C TRP A 319 -3.96 -20.96 -16.04
N PHE A 320 -4.16 -19.89 -16.80
CA PHE A 320 -3.08 -19.14 -17.44
C PHE A 320 -3.37 -17.65 -17.34
N VAL A 321 -2.31 -16.83 -17.26
CA VAL A 321 -2.41 -15.37 -17.17
C VAL A 321 -3.28 -14.82 -18.29
N ALA A 322 -2.94 -15.12 -19.54
CA ALA A 322 -3.69 -14.67 -20.71
C ALA A 322 -3.75 -15.72 -21.82
N ARG A 323 -4.68 -15.51 -22.76
CA ARG A 323 -4.92 -16.40 -23.89
C ARG A 323 -3.72 -16.45 -24.84
N SER A 324 -3.24 -17.66 -25.14
CA SER A 324 -2.21 -17.90 -26.16
C SER A 324 -2.60 -19.07 -27.07
N VAL A 325 -1.94 -19.17 -28.22
CA VAL A 325 -2.11 -20.35 -29.11
C VAL A 325 -1.67 -21.64 -28.42
N PHE A 326 -0.69 -21.56 -27.51
CA PHE A 326 -0.16 -22.69 -26.77
C PHE A 326 -1.09 -23.17 -25.66
N SER A 327 -1.92 -22.30 -25.08
CA SER A 327 -2.93 -22.71 -24.09
C SER A 327 -4.24 -23.13 -24.75
N GLU A 328 -4.75 -22.34 -25.71
CA GLU A 328 -6.10 -22.56 -26.28
C GLU A 328 -6.19 -23.81 -27.17
N LEU A 329 -5.25 -23.95 -28.11
CA LEU A 329 -5.36 -24.97 -29.16
C LEU A 329 -5.26 -26.40 -28.59
N PRO A 330 -4.31 -26.71 -27.68
CA PRO A 330 -4.25 -28.03 -27.06
C PRO A 330 -5.52 -28.38 -26.27
N ILE A 331 -6.09 -27.43 -25.51
CA ILE A 331 -7.34 -27.63 -24.79
C ILE A 331 -8.45 -28.01 -25.77
N ARG A 332 -8.64 -27.21 -26.82
CA ARG A 332 -9.70 -27.46 -27.81
C ARG A 332 -9.52 -28.77 -28.54
N ILE A 333 -8.30 -29.15 -28.90
CA ILE A 333 -8.03 -30.44 -29.56
C ILE A 333 -8.40 -31.60 -28.64
N VAL A 334 -7.98 -31.54 -27.37
CA VAL A 334 -8.27 -32.61 -26.40
C VAL A 334 -9.76 -32.72 -26.10
N LEU A 335 -10.45 -31.58 -26.00
CA LEU A 335 -11.86 -31.51 -25.61
C LEU A 335 -12.84 -31.56 -26.79
N ARG A 336 -12.39 -31.48 -28.05
CA ARG A 336 -13.25 -31.35 -29.25
C ARG A 336 -14.44 -32.32 -29.24
N GLY A 337 -14.18 -33.61 -29.05
CA GLY A 337 -15.22 -34.63 -29.05
C GLY A 337 -16.10 -34.66 -27.81
N TYR A 338 -15.69 -34.02 -26.71
CA TYR A 338 -16.51 -33.85 -25.51
C TYR A 338 -17.42 -32.63 -25.66
N LEU A 339 -16.87 -31.50 -26.11
CA LEU A 339 -17.59 -30.25 -26.38
C LEU A 339 -18.71 -30.45 -27.42
N ILE A 340 -18.42 -31.09 -28.55
CA ILE A 340 -19.43 -31.36 -29.60
C ILE A 340 -20.61 -32.20 -29.07
N THR A 341 -20.35 -33.07 -28.11
CA THR A 341 -21.37 -33.97 -27.55
C THR A 341 -22.02 -33.44 -26.26
N GLY A 342 -21.68 -32.22 -25.81
CA GLY A 342 -22.15 -31.68 -24.52
C GLY A 342 -21.76 -32.55 -23.32
N ARG A 343 -20.57 -33.17 -23.37
CA ARG A 343 -20.03 -34.01 -22.28
C ARG A 343 -19.06 -33.26 -21.36
N CYS A 344 -18.76 -32.00 -21.66
CA CYS A 344 -18.06 -31.07 -20.79
C CYS A 344 -18.31 -29.64 -21.28
N GLU A 345 -18.13 -28.68 -20.39
CA GLU A 345 -18.07 -27.25 -20.72
C GLU A 345 -16.65 -26.69 -20.59
N TYR A 346 -16.33 -25.66 -21.36
CA TYR A 346 -15.01 -25.02 -21.35
C TYR A 346 -15.11 -23.50 -21.36
N ASN A 347 -14.45 -22.84 -20.42
CA ASN A 347 -14.37 -21.39 -20.34
C ASN A 347 -13.18 -20.85 -21.16
N SER A 348 -13.45 -19.97 -22.12
CA SER A 348 -12.38 -19.32 -22.90
C SER A 348 -11.86 -18.00 -22.30
N LYS A 349 -12.25 -17.68 -21.06
CA LYS A 349 -11.71 -16.55 -20.28
C LYS A 349 -10.50 -16.98 -19.48
N TYR A 350 -9.53 -16.09 -19.38
CA TYR A 350 -8.25 -16.27 -18.70
C TYR A 350 -8.17 -15.37 -17.47
N LEU A 351 -7.09 -15.46 -16.69
CA LEU A 351 -6.99 -14.72 -15.44
C LEU A 351 -7.14 -13.21 -15.66
N VAL A 352 -6.43 -12.64 -16.64
CA VAL A 352 -6.48 -11.18 -16.93
C VAL A 352 -7.83 -10.68 -17.44
N ASP A 353 -8.77 -11.57 -17.77
CA ASP A 353 -10.13 -11.20 -18.14
C ASP A 353 -11.02 -10.98 -16.89
N HIS A 354 -10.56 -11.37 -15.70
CA HIS A 354 -11.30 -11.23 -14.45
C HIS A 354 -10.99 -9.90 -13.73
N PRO A 355 -11.97 -9.21 -13.15
CA PRO A 355 -11.75 -7.97 -12.39
C PRO A 355 -10.89 -8.16 -11.13
N ASN A 356 -10.73 -9.40 -10.65
CA ASN A 356 -9.91 -9.69 -9.48
C ASN A 356 -8.40 -9.56 -9.74
N ILE A 357 -7.93 -9.59 -11.00
CA ILE A 357 -6.49 -9.41 -11.28
C ILE A 357 -6.04 -7.96 -11.06
N PRO A 358 -6.73 -6.92 -11.62
CA PRO A 358 -6.43 -5.54 -11.23
C PRO A 358 -6.53 -5.32 -9.72
N ARG A 359 -7.58 -5.88 -9.08
CA ARG A 359 -7.75 -5.79 -7.63
C ARG A 359 -6.60 -6.43 -6.85
N TRP A 360 -6.08 -7.56 -7.32
CA TRP A 360 -4.92 -8.21 -6.72
C TRP A 360 -3.66 -7.34 -6.85
N ILE A 361 -3.44 -6.70 -8.00
CA ILE A 361 -2.32 -5.75 -8.19
C ILE A 361 -2.45 -4.57 -7.21
N GLU A 362 -3.64 -4.00 -7.04
CA GLU A 362 -3.91 -2.95 -6.05
C GLU A 362 -3.59 -3.42 -4.62
N MET A 363 -4.00 -4.64 -4.26
CA MET A 363 -3.72 -5.22 -2.95
C MET A 363 -2.23 -5.41 -2.70
N GLN A 364 -1.46 -5.86 -3.71
CA GLN A 364 -0.01 -5.97 -3.59
C GLN A 364 0.62 -4.61 -3.28
N PHE A 365 0.20 -3.54 -3.98
CA PHE A 365 0.67 -2.18 -3.71
C PHE A 365 0.41 -1.76 -2.25
N TYR A 366 -0.84 -1.87 -1.75
CA TYR A 366 -1.14 -1.42 -0.39
C TYR A 366 -0.46 -2.27 0.69
N ASN A 367 -0.32 -3.58 0.47
CA ASN A 367 0.40 -4.46 1.40
C ASN A 367 1.88 -4.08 1.48
N TYR A 368 2.53 -3.86 0.33
CA TYR A 368 3.95 -3.51 0.29
C TYR A 368 4.23 -2.04 0.63
N LYS A 369 3.30 -1.11 0.37
CA LYS A 369 3.36 0.27 0.89
C LYS A 369 3.56 0.24 2.40
N ASN A 370 2.80 -0.61 3.10
CA ASN A 370 2.95 -0.79 4.54
C ASN A 370 4.31 -1.41 4.90
N VAL A 371 4.76 -2.45 4.20
CA VAL A 371 6.08 -3.07 4.45
C VAL A 371 7.22 -2.06 4.29
N ILE A 372 7.18 -1.19 3.28
CA ILE A 372 8.17 -0.12 3.08
C ILE A 372 8.20 0.83 4.29
N MET A 373 7.06 1.10 4.93
CA MET A 373 7.03 1.88 6.17
C MET A 373 7.82 1.20 7.30
N TRP A 374 7.73 -0.12 7.41
CA TRP A 374 8.38 -0.89 8.47
C TRP A 374 9.84 -1.23 8.15
N SER A 375 10.22 -1.34 6.87
CA SER A 375 11.59 -1.71 6.47
C SER A 375 12.62 -0.61 6.68
N ASN A 376 12.20 0.66 6.68
CA ASN A 376 13.03 1.77 7.18
C ASN A 376 13.34 1.62 8.69
N TYR A 377 12.60 0.80 9.44
CA TYR A 377 12.82 0.52 10.86
C TYR A 377 13.39 -0.89 11.13
N HIS A 378 13.10 -1.88 10.30
CA HIS A 378 13.63 -3.24 10.37
C HIS A 378 13.62 -3.91 8.99
N VAL A 379 14.80 -4.18 8.44
CA VAL A 379 14.98 -4.97 7.21
C VAL A 379 14.41 -6.38 7.42
N MET A 380 13.22 -6.66 6.89
CA MET A 380 12.61 -8.00 6.88
C MET A 380 12.03 -8.29 5.48
N GLU A 381 12.46 -9.42 4.94
CA GLU A 381 11.96 -10.21 3.80
C GLU A 381 11.20 -9.47 2.67
N GLY A 382 11.96 -8.67 1.95
CA GLY A 382 11.83 -8.46 0.51
C GLY A 382 13.25 -8.21 0.01
N LYS A 383 13.69 -8.81 -1.10
CA LYS A 383 15.01 -8.48 -1.65
C LYS A 383 14.95 -7.03 -2.10
N VAL A 384 15.52 -6.13 -1.29
CA VAL A 384 15.83 -4.76 -1.72
C VAL A 384 16.99 -4.93 -2.70
N LEU A 385 16.70 -4.78 -3.98
CA LEU A 385 17.76 -4.58 -4.96
C LEU A 385 18.17 -3.12 -4.82
N THR A 386 19.37 -2.90 -4.29
CA THR A 386 20.02 -1.60 -4.16
C THR A 386 20.71 -1.22 -5.45
#